data_AF-T0PUM2-F1
#
_entry.id   AF-T0PUM2-F1
#
_cell.length_a   1.000
_cell.length_b   1.000
_cell.length_c   1.000
_cell.angle_alpha   90.00
_cell.angle_beta   90.00
_cell.angle_gamma   90.00
#
_symmetry.space_group_name_H-M   'P 1'
#
loop_
_entity.id
_entity.type
_entity.pdbx_description
1 polymer ?
#
loop_
_entity_poly.entity_id
_entity_poly.type
_entity_poly.pdbx_seq_one_letter_code
_entity_poly.pdbx_strand_id
1 'polypeptide(L)' 'MRLVLIAQLKLVNPKLTTWKQAQLAFPRHSAEECRQKWHSEFTSNKKGPWTLEEDEKLRHAMRLAIKWTTVAAIVETR' A
#
# COMPACT_ATOMS: atom_id res chain seq x y z
N MET A 1 18.78 10.05 -1.99
CA MET A 1 18.57 8.58 -1.92
C MET A 1 17.10 8.16 -1.88
N ARG A 2 16.22 8.69 -1.01
CA ARG A 2 14.80 8.26 -0.96
C ARG A 2 13.86 8.97 -1.96
N LEU A 3 14.12 10.24 -2.27
CA LEU A 3 13.24 11.04 -3.15
C LEU A 3 13.31 10.62 -4.63
N VAL A 4 14.49 10.23 -5.11
CA VAL A 4 14.71 9.78 -6.50
C VAL A 4 13.94 8.50 -6.80
N LEU A 5 13.95 7.54 -5.85
CA LEU A 5 13.21 6.28 -5.94
C LEU A 5 11.70 6.53 -6.12
N ILE A 6 11.10 7.38 -5.29
CA ILE A 6 9.66 7.68 -5.36
C ILE A 6 9.32 8.39 -6.67
N ALA A 7 10.16 9.33 -7.13
CA ALA A 7 9.96 10.03 -8.40
C ALA A 7 9.99 9.07 -9.61
N GLN A 8 10.91 8.12 -9.63
CA GLN A 8 10.97 7.11 -10.68
C GLN A 8 9.84 6.08 -10.58
N LEU A 9 9.43 5.68 -9.36
CA LEU A 9 8.28 4.78 -9.15
C LEU A 9 6.94 5.40 -9.58
N LYS A 10 6.80 6.74 -9.55
CA LYS A 10 5.61 7.43 -10.09
C LYS A 10 5.36 7.13 -11.58
N LEU A 11 6.42 6.84 -12.35
CA LEU A 11 6.34 6.57 -13.78
C LEU A 11 6.02 5.10 -14.08
N VAL A 12 6.11 4.22 -13.08
CA VAL A 12 5.83 2.79 -13.25
C VAL A 12 4.32 2.58 -13.29
N ASN A 13 3.82 2.07 -14.42
CA ASN A 13 2.46 1.58 -14.55
C ASN A 13 2.43 0.06 -14.27
N PRO A 14 1.93 -0.37 -13.09
CA PRO A 14 1.95 -1.79 -12.71
C PRO A 14 1.03 -2.68 -13.57
N LYS A 15 0.12 -2.10 -14.37
CA LYS A 15 -0.70 -2.87 -15.33
C LYS A 15 0.05 -3.19 -16.63
N LEU A 16 1.07 -2.41 -16.96
CA LEU A 16 1.80 -2.52 -18.23
C LEU A 16 3.25 -3.00 -18.05
N THR A 17 3.75 -3.02 -16.81
CA THR A 17 5.17 -3.30 -16.53
C THR A 17 5.30 -4.23 -15.34
N THR A 18 6.14 -5.25 -15.48
CA THR A 18 6.45 -6.16 -14.37
C THR A 18 7.41 -5.51 -13.37
N TRP A 19 7.31 -5.85 -12.08
CA TRP A 19 8.23 -5.32 -11.06
C TRP A 19 9.70 -5.69 -11.30
N LYS A 20 9.96 -6.82 -11.97
CA LYS A 20 11.32 -7.21 -12.41
C LYS A 20 11.89 -6.24 -13.44
N GLN A 21 11.07 -5.76 -14.38
CA GLN A 21 11.47 -4.74 -15.34
C GLN A 21 11.63 -3.38 -14.66
N ALA A 22 10.72 -3.01 -13.74
CA ALA A 22 10.85 -1.78 -12.97
C ALA A 22 12.15 -1.76 -12.15
N GLN A 23 12.56 -2.91 -11.58
CA GLN A 23 13.82 -3.06 -10.83
C GLN A 23 15.06 -2.71 -11.65
N LEU A 24 15.06 -2.87 -12.98
CA LEU A 24 16.22 -2.52 -13.81
C LEU A 24 16.59 -1.03 -13.69
N ALA A 25 15.63 -0.17 -13.37
CA ALA A 25 15.87 1.24 -13.08
C ALA A 25 16.42 1.49 -11.66
N PHE A 26 16.41 0.48 -10.78
CA PHE A 26 16.75 0.54 -9.36
C PHE A 26 17.73 -0.56 -8.94
N PRO A 27 19.01 -0.47 -9.33
CA PRO A 27 20.00 -1.53 -9.07
C PRO A 27 20.27 -1.79 -7.56
N ARG A 28 19.84 -0.88 -6.68
CA ARG A 28 19.99 -1.00 -5.21
C ARG A 28 18.77 -1.61 -4.51
N HIS A 29 17.69 -1.85 -5.23
CA HIS A 29 16.45 -2.37 -4.67
C HIS A 29 16.03 -3.67 -5.35
N SER A 30 15.39 -4.56 -4.60
CA SER A 30 14.77 -5.75 -5.20
C SER A 30 13.45 -5.40 -5.89
N ALA A 31 12.99 -6.25 -6.81
CA ALA A 31 11.67 -6.10 -7.42
C ALA A 31 10.55 -6.08 -6.36
N GLU A 32 10.70 -6.86 -5.29
CA GLU A 32 9.76 -6.90 -4.18
C GLU A 32 9.76 -5.59 -3.38
N GLU A 33 10.93 -5.03 -3.08
CA GLU A 33 11.05 -3.72 -2.44
C GLU A 33 10.41 -2.62 -3.30
N CYS A 34 10.63 -2.64 -4.62
CA CYS A 34 10.01 -1.70 -5.54
C CYS A 34 8.47 -1.79 -5.50
N ARG A 35 7.93 -3.01 -5.51
CA ARG A 35 6.49 -3.27 -5.40
C ARG A 35 5.93 -2.76 -4.07
N GLN A 36 6.53 -3.16 -2.96
CA GLN A 36 6.09 -2.75 -1.61
C GLN A 36 6.13 -1.23 -1.49
N LYS A 37 7.20 -0.60 -1.98
CA LYS A 37 7.34 0.86 -1.97
C LYS A 37 6.24 1.52 -2.78
N TRP A 38 5.99 1.06 -4.01
CA TRP A 38 4.93 1.60 -4.85
C TRP A 38 3.55 1.45 -4.20
N HIS A 39 3.20 0.28 -3.66
CA HIS A 39 1.95 0.09 -2.92
C HIS A 39 1.85 1.05 -1.73
N SER A 40 2.90 1.14 -0.91
CA SER A 40 2.90 2.01 0.27
C SER A 40 2.75 3.49 -0.07
N GLU A 41 3.28 3.95 -1.21
CA GLU A 41 3.28 5.36 -1.59
C GLU A 41 2.05 5.77 -2.41
N PHE A 42 1.51 4.85 -3.24
CA PHE A 42 0.46 5.17 -4.21
C PHE A 42 -0.87 4.46 -3.99
N THR A 43 -0.96 3.48 -3.07
CA THR A 43 -2.22 2.78 -2.77
C THR A 43 -2.71 2.96 -1.33
N SER A 44 -1.82 3.30 -0.40
CA SER A 44 -2.22 3.57 0.98
C SER A 44 -2.73 5.01 1.10
N ASN A 45 -4.04 5.17 1.23
CA ASN A 45 -4.70 6.48 1.30
C ASN A 45 -4.56 7.17 2.67
N LYS A 46 -4.21 6.43 3.75
CA LYS A 46 -4.17 6.99 5.11
C LYS A 46 -2.90 6.61 5.88
N LYS A 47 -1.95 7.55 5.91
CA LYS A 47 -0.75 7.51 6.75
C LYS A 47 -0.96 8.43 7.95
N GLY A 48 -1.12 7.86 9.14
CA GLY A 48 -1.42 8.63 10.35
C GLY A 48 -1.96 7.80 11.52
N PRO A 49 -2.17 8.43 12.69
CA PRO A 49 -2.84 7.80 13.83
C PRO A 49 -4.28 7.42 13.47
N TRP A 50 -4.82 6.41 14.15
CA TRP A 50 -6.22 6.03 14.01
C TRP A 50 -7.12 7.15 14.53
N THR A 51 -8.15 7.48 13.76
CA THR A 51 -9.22 8.37 14.19
C THR A 51 -10.26 7.59 14.99
N LEU A 52 -11.01 8.28 15.86
CA LEU A 52 -12.10 7.66 16.63
C LEU A 52 -13.16 7.01 15.73
N GLU A 53 -13.44 7.59 14.56
CA GLU A 53 -14.39 7.04 13.60
C GLU A 53 -13.89 5.71 13.01
N GLU A 54 -12.61 5.62 12.67
CA GLU A 54 -12.00 4.38 12.18
C GLU A 54 -12.02 3.27 13.23
N ASP A 55 -11.74 3.64 14.47
CA ASP A 55 -11.79 2.75 15.63
C ASP A 55 -13.18 2.17 15.84
N GLU A 56 -14.23 3.00 15.77
CA GLU A 56 -15.62 2.55 15.88
C GLU A 56 -16.02 1.62 14.72
N LYS A 57 -15.62 1.95 13.49
CA LYS A 57 -15.82 1.08 12.33
C LYS A 57 -15.12 -0.27 12.50
N LEU A 58 -13.90 -0.28 13.03
CA LEU A 58 -13.15 -1.51 13.31
C LEU A 58 -13.87 -2.35 14.38
N ARG A 59 -14.28 -1.74 15.49
CA ARG A 59 -15.05 -2.44 16.54
C ARG A 59 -16.34 -3.03 15.98
N HIS A 60 -17.04 -2.30 15.10
CA HIS A 60 -18.23 -2.79 14.43
C HIS A 60 -17.92 -3.98 13.51
N ALA A 61 -16.91 -3.85 12.65
CA ALA A 61 -16.51 -4.91 11.72
C ALA A 61 -16.08 -6.20 12.43
N MET A 62 -15.35 -6.10 13.54
CA MET A 62 -14.92 -7.24 14.35
C MET A 62 -16.09 -8.01 15.00
N ARG A 63 -17.24 -7.34 15.23
CA ARG A 63 -18.46 -8.03 15.68
C ARG A 63 -19.14 -8.82 14.57
N LEU A 64 -18.91 -8.46 13.31
CA LEU A 64 -19.52 -9.09 12.14
C LEU A 64 -18.66 -10.21 11.54
N ALA A 65 -17.33 -10.09 11.62
CA ALA A 65 -16.42 -11.03 11.00
C ALA A 65 -15.13 -11.21 11.80
N ILE A 66 -14.66 -12.47 11.85
CA ILE A 66 -13.35 -12.84 12.43
C ILE A 66 -12.25 -12.78 11.35
N LYS A 67 -12.63 -12.92 10.07
CA LYS A 67 -11.69 -12.89 8.94
C LYS A 67 -11.26 -11.44 8.68
N TRP A 68 -9.97 -11.17 8.86
CA TRP A 68 -9.38 -9.84 8.65
C TRP A 68 -9.58 -9.29 7.23
N THR A 69 -9.66 -10.14 6.21
CA THR A 69 -9.98 -9.71 4.84
C THR A 69 -11.36 -9.08 4.74
N THR A 70 -12.35 -9.62 5.45
CA THR A 70 -13.71 -9.08 5.54
C THR A 70 -13.74 -7.83 6.42
N VAL A 71 -13.03 -7.84 7.56
CA VAL A 71 -12.92 -6.66 8.44
C VAL A 71 -12.32 -5.47 7.70
N ALA A 72 -11.23 -5.68 6.96
CA ALA A 72 -10.59 -4.64 6.15
C ALA A 72 -11.53 -4.10 5.05
N ALA A 73 -12.33 -4.97 4.43
CA ALA A 73 -13.33 -4.57 3.44
C ALA A 73 -14.47 -3.73 4.05
N ILE A 74 -14.80 -3.89 5.33
CA ILE A 74 -15.80 -3.06 6.02
C ILE A 74 -15.20 -1.74 6.50
N VAL A 75 -13.95 -1.78 6.96
CA VAL A 75 -13.26 -0.59 7.48
C VAL A 75 -12.87 0.35 6.34
N GLU A 76 -12.50 -0.16 5.16
CA GLU A 76 -12.19 0.54 3.90
C GLU A 76 -11.07 1.61 3.97
N THR A 77 -10.56 1.93 5.15
CA THR A 77 -9.70 3.10 5.34
C THR A 77 -8.22 2.82 5.19
N ARG A 78 -7.77 1.57 5.36
CA ARG A 78 -6.34 1.21 5.44
C ARG A 78 -6.03 -0.15 4.83
#